data_AF-A0A3A6P9P5-F1
#
_entry.id   AF-A0A3A6P9P5-F1
#
_cell.length_a   1.000
_cell.length_b   1.000
_cell.length_c   1.000
_cell.angle_alpha   90.00
_cell.angle_beta   90.00
_cell.angle_gamma   90.00
#
_symmetry.space_group_name_H-M   'P 1'
#
loop_
_entity.id
_entity.type
_entity.pdbx_description
1 polymer ?
#
loop_
_entity_poly.entity_id
_entity_poly.type
_entity_poly.pdbx_seq_one_letter_code
_entity_poly.pdbx_strand_id
1 'polypeptide(L)'
;MDAPPTPRQSLVRKEGLCALACLALLGLSAALYPLAPVGGGQPSGQASAPWVFLGFQQLLRWLPAWLGGLLLPGLALALLAALPWLEGRPGPAVPAYGRPSALALAAWLVLAVWAGLTAWGLLC
;
A
#
# COMPACT_ATOMS: atom_id res chain seq x y z
N MET A 1 15.40 33.52 -25.47
CA MET A 1 14.19 33.18 -24.70
C MET A 1 13.66 31.89 -25.30
N ASP A 2 14.03 30.76 -24.69
CA ASP A 2 13.59 29.45 -25.19
C ASP A 2 12.08 29.32 -25.00
N ALA A 3 11.38 28.81 -26.01
CA ALA A 3 9.94 28.57 -25.92
C ALA A 3 9.64 27.65 -24.73
N PRO A 4 8.53 27.88 -23.99
CA PRO A 4 8.19 27.03 -22.85
C PRO A 4 8.05 25.57 -23.31
N PRO A 5 8.61 24.60 -22.57
CA PRO A 5 8.56 23.20 -22.95
C PRO A 5 7.11 22.73 -23.09
N THR A 6 6.83 21.95 -24.13
CA THR A 6 5.49 21.41 -24.35
C THR A 6 5.07 20.53 -23.16
N PRO A 7 3.76 20.46 -22.83
CA PRO A 7 3.28 19.72 -21.66
C PRO A 7 3.77 18.26 -21.63
N ARG A 8 3.89 17.61 -22.80
CA ARG A 8 4.46 16.27 -22.95
C ARG A 8 5.92 16.19 -22.50
N GLN A 9 6.78 17.12 -22.91
CA GLN A 9 8.20 17.12 -22.55
C GLN A 9 8.40 17.31 -21.04
N SER A 10 7.54 18.12 -20.40
CA SER A 10 7.55 18.32 -18.95
C SER A 10 7.17 17.04 -18.20
N LEU A 11 6.14 16.31 -18.67
CA LEU A 11 5.71 15.03 -18.10
C LEU A 11 6.79 13.96 -18.25
N VAL A 12 7.32 13.76 -19.46
CA VAL A 12 8.36 12.76 -19.74
C VAL A 12 9.61 13.00 -18.87
N ARG A 13 10.02 14.25 -18.68
CA ARG A 13 11.15 14.59 -17.81
C ARG A 13 10.88 14.23 -16.34
N LYS A 14 9.67 14.51 -15.84
CA LYS A 14 9.29 14.21 -14.45
C LYS A 14 9.11 12.72 -14.21
N GLU A 15 8.40 12.04 -15.09
CA GLU A 15 8.19 10.59 -15.05
C GLU A 15 9.52 9.84 -15.17
N GLY A 16 10.39 10.25 -16.10
CA GLY A 16 11.73 9.69 -16.26
C GLY A 16 12.59 9.87 -15.01
N LEU A 17 12.57 11.06 -14.40
CA LEU A 17 13.32 11.31 -13.16
C LEU A 17 12.76 10.50 -11.98
N CYS A 18 11.44 10.35 -11.88
CA CYS A 18 10.80 9.51 -10.87
C CYS A 18 11.14 8.03 -11.07
N ALA A 19 11.11 7.53 -12.32
CA ALA A 19 11.47 6.16 -12.65
C ALA A 19 12.94 5.86 -12.33
N LEU A 20 13.87 6.77 -12.69
CA LEU A 20 15.28 6.65 -12.35
C LEU A 20 15.50 6.64 -10.83
N ALA A 21 14.79 7.50 -10.09
CA ALA A 21 14.85 7.51 -8.63
C ALA A 21 14.33 6.20 -8.04
N CYS A 22 13.19 5.67 -8.53
CA CYS A 22 12.66 4.38 -8.10
C CYS A 22 13.65 3.24 -8.37
N LEU A 23 14.25 3.20 -9.56
CA LEU A 23 15.26 2.18 -9.91
C LEU A 23 16.51 2.28 -9.03
N ALA A 24 16.98 3.50 -8.75
CA ALA A 24 18.11 3.73 -7.86
C ALA A 24 17.80 3.26 -6.43
N LEU A 25 16.60 3.59 -5.90
CA LEU A 25 16.17 3.16 -4.57
C LEU A 25 16.03 1.64 -4.48
N LEU A 26 15.45 0.99 -5.49
CA LEU A 26 15.34 -0.48 -5.55
C LEU A 26 16.71 -1.14 -5.65
N GLY A 27 17.60 -0.62 -6.50
CA GLY A 27 18.97 -1.12 -6.63
C GLY A 27 19.77 -0.97 -5.34
N LEU A 28 19.66 0.17 -4.66
CA LEU A 28 20.27 0.39 -3.35
C LEU A 28 19.69 -0.56 -2.31
N SER A 29 18.37 -0.73 -2.27
CA SER A 29 17.71 -1.66 -1.35
C SER A 29 18.18 -3.10 -1.55
N ALA A 30 18.33 -3.53 -2.81
CA ALA A 30 18.82 -4.87 -3.15
C ALA A 30 20.29 -5.07 -2.76
N ALA A 31 21.13 -4.03 -2.87
CA ALA A 31 22.53 -4.08 -2.46
C ALA A 31 22.69 -4.11 -0.93
N LEU A 32 21.86 -3.37 -0.20
CA LEU A 32 21.89 -3.29 1.27
C LEU A 32 21.22 -4.49 1.95
N TYR A 33 20.22 -5.09 1.33
CA TYR A 33 19.45 -6.21 1.86
C TYR A 33 19.35 -7.36 0.84
N PRO A 34 20.45 -8.08 0.57
CA PRO A 34 20.43 -9.22 -0.34
C PRO A 34 19.52 -10.32 0.21
N LEU A 35 18.51 -10.70 -0.56
CA LEU A 35 17.59 -11.77 -0.18
C LEU A 35 18.33 -13.12 -0.15
N ALA A 36 18.06 -13.92 0.87
CA ALA A 36 18.62 -15.26 0.98
C ALA A 36 18.19 -16.13 -0.22
N PRO A 37 19.05 -17.07 -0.68
CA PRO A 37 18.68 -18.00 -1.73
C PRO A 37 17.46 -18.82 -1.29
N VAL A 38 16.51 -19.01 -2.21
CA VAL A 38 15.33 -19.84 -1.97
C VAL A 38 15.78 -21.30 -1.91
N GLY A 39 16.07 -21.78 -0.70
CA GLY A 39 16.49 -23.17 -0.42
C GLY A 39 15.32 -24.01 0.10
N GLY A 40 15.16 -25.22 -0.45
CA GLY A 40 14.09 -26.18 -0.12
C GLY A 40 14.24 -26.88 1.25
N GLY A 41 14.74 -26.17 2.26
CA GLY A 41 14.74 -26.66 3.64
C GLY A 41 13.40 -26.35 4.32
N GLN A 42 12.90 -27.29 5.13
CA GLN A 42 11.72 -27.03 5.97
C GLN A 42 12.02 -25.85 6.90
N PRO A 43 11.16 -24.81 6.95
CA PRO A 43 11.36 -23.70 7.87
C PRO A 43 11.30 -24.23 9.30
N SER A 44 12.42 -24.14 10.01
CA SER A 44 12.50 -24.46 11.43
C SER A 44 11.92 -23.29 12.24
N GLY A 45 10.59 -23.24 12.34
CA GLY A 45 9.87 -22.20 13.09
C GLY A 45 8.56 -21.79 12.41
N GLN A 46 7.85 -20.82 13.00
CA GLN A 46 6.69 -20.23 12.36
C GLN A 46 7.16 -19.38 11.17
N ALA A 47 6.76 -19.75 9.95
CA ALA A 47 7.15 -19.00 8.75
C ALA A 47 6.57 -17.56 8.82
N SER A 48 7.45 -16.57 8.85
CA SER A 48 7.05 -15.16 8.72
C SER A 48 6.70 -14.87 7.27
N ALA A 49 5.49 -14.39 7.04
CA ALA A 49 5.05 -13.98 5.72
C ALA A 49 5.85 -12.75 5.26
N PRO A 50 5.96 -12.51 3.94
CA PRO A 50 6.48 -11.25 3.42
C PRO A 50 5.74 -10.06 4.03
N TRP A 51 6.40 -8.92 4.17
CA TRP A 51 5.87 -7.74 4.87
C TRP A 51 4.49 -7.27 4.37
N VAL A 52 4.19 -7.47 3.08
CA VAL A 52 2.87 -7.18 2.48
C VAL A 52 1.74 -7.98 3.15
N PHE A 53 2.02 -9.19 3.60
CA PHE A 53 1.08 -10.11 4.22
C PHE A 53 1.19 -10.18 5.75
N LEU A 54 2.11 -9.43 6.38
CA LEU A 54 2.27 -9.47 7.83
C LEU A 54 1.00 -9.02 8.57
N GLY A 55 0.29 -8.00 8.07
CA GLY A 55 -1.01 -7.61 8.62
C GLY A 55 -2.02 -8.76 8.60
N PHE A 56 -2.09 -9.52 7.51
CA PHE A 56 -2.92 -10.73 7.42
C PHE A 56 -2.48 -11.80 8.42
N GLN A 57 -1.17 -12.04 8.54
CA GLN A 57 -0.64 -13.03 9.47
C GLN A 57 -1.01 -12.68 10.93
N GLN A 58 -0.95 -11.41 11.31
CA GLN A 58 -1.36 -10.98 12.65
C GLN A 58 -2.86 -11.20 12.88
N LEU A 59 -3.71 -10.91 11.89
CA LEU A 59 -5.15 -11.22 12.00
C LEU A 59 -5.38 -12.72 12.17
N LEU A 60 -4.70 -13.56 11.38
CA LEU A 60 -4.83 -15.02 11.45
C LEU A 60 -4.25 -15.62 12.74
N ARG A 61 -3.37 -14.91 13.43
CA ARG A 61 -2.84 -15.33 14.73
C ARG A 61 -3.88 -15.22 15.85
N TRP A 62 -4.79 -14.24 15.76
CA TRP A 62 -5.75 -13.93 16.82
C TRP A 62 -7.20 -14.26 16.48
N LEU A 63 -7.55 -14.31 15.18
CA LEU A 63 -8.91 -14.56 14.70
C LEU A 63 -9.01 -15.89 13.95
N PRO A 64 -10.20 -16.50 13.89
CA PRO A 64 -10.41 -17.66 13.03
C PRO A 64 -10.18 -17.30 11.56
N ALA A 65 -9.69 -18.26 10.78
CA ALA A 65 -9.18 -18.03 9.42
C ALA A 65 -10.20 -17.34 8.49
N TRP A 66 -11.49 -17.66 8.61
CA TRP A 66 -12.53 -17.05 7.80
C TRP A 66 -12.77 -15.57 8.14
N LEU A 67 -12.63 -15.15 9.41
CA LEU A 67 -12.74 -13.75 9.82
C LEU A 67 -11.49 -12.96 9.46
N GLY A 68 -10.32 -13.47 9.87
CA GLY A 68 -9.04 -12.75 9.72
C GLY A 68 -8.52 -12.76 8.29
N GLY A 69 -8.76 -13.83 7.54
CA GLY A 69 -8.25 -13.99 6.18
C GLY A 69 -9.20 -13.54 5.08
N LEU A 70 -10.52 -13.64 5.28
CA LEU A 70 -11.52 -13.37 4.24
C LEU A 70 -12.43 -12.20 4.58
N LEU A 71 -13.14 -12.25 5.71
CA LEU A 71 -14.20 -11.27 6.00
C LEU A 71 -13.67 -9.86 6.26
N LEU A 72 -12.72 -9.70 7.20
CA LEU A 72 -12.20 -8.37 7.55
C LEU A 72 -11.44 -7.71 6.38
N PRO A 73 -10.49 -8.39 5.70
CA PRO A 73 -9.79 -7.79 4.58
C PRO A 73 -10.72 -7.56 3.38
N GLY A 74 -11.66 -8.48 3.15
CA GLY A 74 -12.68 -8.34 2.11
C GLY A 74 -13.57 -7.12 2.32
N LEU A 75 -14.03 -6.89 3.56
CA LEU A 75 -14.84 -5.72 3.90
C LEU A 75 -14.04 -4.42 3.79
N ALA A 76 -12.77 -4.42 4.21
CA ALA A 76 -11.87 -3.27 4.06
C ALA A 76 -11.69 -2.87 2.58
N LEU A 77 -11.41 -3.84 1.72
CA LEU A 77 -11.30 -3.62 0.28
C LEU A 77 -12.64 -3.22 -0.34
N ALA A 78 -13.76 -3.83 0.08
CA ALA A 78 -15.09 -3.47 -0.39
C ALA A 78 -15.45 -2.02 -0.04
N LEU A 79 -15.11 -1.55 1.17
CA LEU A 79 -15.31 -0.15 1.56
C LEU A 79 -14.49 0.81 0.69
N LEU A 80 -13.19 0.51 0.50
CA LEU A 80 -12.30 1.33 -0.32
C LEU A 80 -12.75 1.36 -1.78
N ALA A 81 -13.17 0.21 -2.31
CA ALA A 81 -13.72 0.10 -3.66
C ALA A 81 -15.05 0.85 -3.77
N ALA A 82 -15.97 0.71 -2.82
CA ALA A 82 -17.27 1.37 -2.85
C ALA A 82 -17.20 2.89 -2.63
N LEU A 83 -16.08 3.42 -2.13
CA LEU A 83 -15.89 4.82 -1.78
C LEU A 83 -16.37 5.83 -2.84
N PRO A 84 -15.95 5.76 -4.12
CA PRO A 84 -16.41 6.71 -5.14
C PRO A 84 -17.92 6.69 -5.37
N TRP A 85 -18.58 5.54 -5.23
CA TRP A 85 -20.03 5.41 -5.39
C TRP A 85 -20.79 5.92 -4.16
N LEU A 86 -20.28 5.63 -2.96
CA LEU A 86 -20.90 6.05 -1.71
C LEU A 86 -20.74 7.55 -1.45
N GLU A 87 -19.63 8.17 -1.87
CA GLU A 87 -19.44 9.62 -1.73
C GLU A 87 -20.30 10.41 -2.72
N GLY A 88 -20.63 9.84 -3.88
CA GLY A 88 -21.49 10.48 -4.89
C GLY A 88 -20.99 11.84 -5.38
N ARG A 89 -19.73 12.20 -5.09
CA ARG A 89 -19.13 13.48 -5.44
C ARG A 89 -18.51 13.37 -6.84
N PRO A 90 -18.95 14.16 -7.83
CA PRO A 90 -18.14 14.37 -9.02
C PRO A 90 -16.81 14.96 -8.56
N GLY A 91 -15.72 14.23 -8.79
CA GLY A 91 -14.38 14.69 -8.42
C GLY A 91 -14.15 16.08 -9.02
N PRO A 92 -13.67 17.06 -8.24
CA PRO A 92 -13.44 18.39 -8.78
C PRO A 92 -12.39 18.33 -9.89
N ALA A 93 -12.55 19.17 -10.93
CA ALA A 93 -11.60 19.26 -12.04
C ALA A 93 -10.16 19.58 -11.58
N VAL A 94 -10.03 20.16 -10.39
CA VAL A 94 -8.79 20.35 -9.63
C VAL A 94 -8.94 19.69 -8.26
N PRO A 95 -7.97 18.88 -7.79
CA PRO A 95 -8.06 18.29 -6.46
C PRO A 95 -8.09 19.40 -5.40
N ALA A 96 -9.26 19.61 -4.80
CA ALA A 96 -9.46 20.57 -3.73
C ALA A 96 -9.49 19.83 -2.39
N TYR A 97 -8.59 20.19 -1.47
CA TYR A 97 -8.53 19.59 -0.15
C TYR A 97 -9.63 20.19 0.74
N GLY A 98 -10.77 19.49 0.82
CA GLY A 98 -11.90 19.85 1.67
C GLY A 98 -11.92 19.06 2.98
N ARG A 99 -12.92 19.33 3.83
CA ARG A 99 -13.16 18.49 5.00
C ARG A 99 -13.51 17.06 4.55
N PRO A 100 -12.84 16.02 5.08
CA PRO A 100 -13.11 14.64 4.69
C PRO A 100 -14.53 14.25 5.13
N SER A 101 -15.21 13.46 4.30
CA SER A 101 -16.50 12.88 4.66
C SER A 101 -16.31 11.82 5.76
N ALA A 102 -17.39 11.43 6.45
CA ALA A 102 -17.32 10.33 7.42
C ALA A 102 -16.86 9.01 6.78
N LEU A 103 -17.22 8.75 5.51
CA LEU A 103 -16.79 7.58 4.76
C LEU A 103 -15.30 7.64 4.41
N ALA A 104 -14.79 8.81 4.00
CA ALA A 104 -13.37 9.02 3.80
C ALA A 104 -12.59 8.82 5.10
N LEU A 105 -13.09 9.33 6.23
CA LEU A 105 -12.48 9.10 7.55
C LEU A 105 -12.48 7.61 7.92
N ALA A 106 -13.56 6.88 7.63
CA ALA A 106 -13.61 5.43 7.84
C ALA A 106 -12.57 4.69 6.97
N ALA A 107 -12.43 5.07 5.69
CA ALA A 107 -11.42 4.52 4.80
C ALA A 107 -9.98 4.81 5.28
N TRP A 108 -9.71 6.04 5.72
CA TRP A 108 -8.43 6.40 6.32
C TRP A 108 -8.15 5.61 7.60
N LEU A 109 -9.17 5.39 8.44
CA LEU A 109 -9.04 4.56 9.62
C LEU A 109 -8.74 3.10 9.27
N VAL A 110 -9.40 2.54 8.25
CA VAL A 110 -9.10 1.19 7.74
C VAL A 110 -7.64 1.08 7.29
N LEU A 111 -7.15 2.03 6.52
CA LEU A 111 -5.75 2.06 6.08
C LEU A 111 -4.78 2.22 7.26
N ALA A 112 -5.12 3.06 8.25
CA ALA A 112 -4.32 3.26 9.44
C ALA A 112 -4.25 2.00 10.32
N VAL A 113 -5.38 1.31 10.50
CA VAL A 113 -5.44 0.02 11.21
C VAL A 113 -4.60 -1.02 10.47
N TRP A 114 -4.68 -1.08 9.14
CA TRP A 114 -3.88 -1.99 8.34
C TRP A 114 -2.37 -1.74 8.47
N ALA A 115 -1.97 -0.46 8.40
CA ALA A 115 -0.59 -0.03 8.61
C ALA A 115 -0.12 -0.37 10.03
N GLY A 116 -0.97 -0.14 11.04
CA GLY A 116 -0.69 -0.47 12.43
C GLY A 116 -0.49 -1.98 12.66
N LEU A 117 -1.34 -2.82 12.08
CA LEU A 117 -1.21 -4.28 12.13
C LEU A 117 0.08 -4.77 11.45
N THR A 118 0.42 -4.16 10.32
CA THR A 118 1.64 -4.49 9.58
C THR A 118 2.88 -4.07 10.36
N ALA A 119 2.88 -2.86 10.94
CA ALA A 119 3.95 -2.36 11.79
C ALA A 119 4.11 -3.22 13.05
N TRP A 120 3.00 -3.58 13.70
CA TRP A 120 3.02 -4.51 14.84
C TRP A 120 3.65 -5.84 14.46
N GLY A 121 3.27 -6.40 13.30
CA GLY A 121 3.85 -7.64 12.80
C GLY A 121 5.32 -7.55 12.39
N LEU A 122 5.86 -6.35 12.14
CA LEU A 122 7.28 -6.13 11.91
C LEU A 122 8.07 -6.00 13.22
N LEU A 123 7.41 -5.59 14.30
CA LEU A 123 8.03 -5.32 15.62
C LEU A 123 7.99 -6.52 16.57
N CYS A 124 7.17 -7.55 16.30
CA CYS A 124 6.95 -8.75 17.12
C CYS A 124 7.36 -10.02 16.37
#